data_AF-A0A554MH40-F1
#
_entry.id   AF-A0A554MH40-F1
#
_cell.length_a   1.000
_cell.length_b   1.000
_cell.length_c   1.000
_cell.angle_alpha   90.00
_cell.angle_beta   90.00
_cell.angle_gamma   90.00
#
_symmetry.space_group_name_H-M   'P 1'
#
loop_
_entity.id
_entity.type
_entity.pdbx_description
1 polymer ?
#
loop_
_entity_poly.entity_id
_entity_poly.type
_entity_poly.pdbx_seq_one_letter_code
_entity_poly.pdbx_strand_id
1 'polypeptide(L)'
;MSFFSTEKKKTETPKETQKLVEELGKRVQELQNDLAGYKKAMKSAVTKVGIVRFNPFHEIGSDQSFSLACLDQEKNGFVLTSHYLKDHNRVYAKPLKEGKSEYSLSEEEKEAIAKATTNDQ
;
A
#
# COMPACT_ATOMS: atom_id res chain seq x y z
N MET A 1 9.00 -69.17 12.39
CA MET A 1 9.14 -68.17 11.30
C MET A 1 7.76 -67.58 11.06
N SER A 2 7.50 -66.30 10.93
CA SER A 2 8.30 -65.07 10.97
C SER A 2 7.27 -63.94 11.16
N PHE A 3 7.51 -63.08 12.15
CA PHE A 3 7.31 -61.64 12.11
C PHE A 3 6.19 -61.07 11.21
N PHE A 4 5.01 -60.84 11.79
CA PHE A 4 4.14 -59.73 11.38
C PHE A 4 4.27 -58.62 12.42
N SER A 5 5.12 -57.64 12.12
CA SER A 5 5.29 -56.42 12.90
C SER A 5 4.09 -55.52 12.66
N THR A 6 3.10 -55.57 13.54
CA THR A 6 2.03 -54.58 13.59
C THR A 6 2.67 -53.23 13.94
N GLU A 7 2.76 -52.33 12.96
CA GLU A 7 3.07 -50.94 13.20
C GLU A 7 2.11 -50.40 14.26
N LYS A 8 2.65 -50.11 15.45
CA LYS A 8 1.91 -49.44 16.50
C LYS A 8 1.52 -48.06 15.98
N LYS A 9 0.29 -47.93 15.49
CA LYS A 9 -0.39 -46.64 15.35
C LYS A 9 -0.41 -46.01 16.74
N LYS A 10 0.52 -45.08 16.96
CA LYS A 10 0.64 -44.27 18.17
C LYS A 10 -0.71 -43.61 18.38
N THR A 11 -1.51 -44.17 19.27
CA THR A 11 -2.85 -43.67 19.57
C THR A 11 -2.61 -42.45 20.45
N GLU A 12 -2.53 -41.27 19.84
CA GLU A 12 -2.45 -40.01 20.57
C GLU A 12 -3.65 -39.94 21.51
N THR A 13 -3.37 -39.68 22.79
CA THR A 13 -4.36 -39.76 23.85
C THR A 13 -5.42 -38.68 23.63
N PRO A 14 -6.73 -38.91 23.85
CA PRO A 14 -7.77 -37.89 23.61
C PRO A 14 -7.48 -36.53 24.29
N LYS A 15 -6.77 -36.54 25.42
CA LYS A 15 -6.31 -35.33 26.13
C LYS A 15 -5.20 -34.56 25.41
N GLU A 16 -4.31 -35.24 24.70
CA GLU A 16 -3.21 -34.61 23.94
C GLU A 16 -3.75 -33.95 22.67
N THR A 17 -4.66 -34.64 21.96
CA THR A 17 -5.38 -34.06 20.82
C THR A 17 -6.18 -32.83 21.24
N GLN A 18 -6.84 -32.87 22.40
CA GLN A 18 -7.64 -31.75 22.89
C GLN A 18 -6.79 -30.52 23.27
N LYS A 19 -5.61 -30.74 23.89
CA LYS A 19 -4.63 -29.68 24.14
C LYS A 19 -4.09 -29.07 22.86
N LEU A 20 -3.77 -29.90 21.86
CA LEU A 20 -3.28 -29.43 20.56
C LEU A 20 -4.32 -28.56 19.84
N VAL A 21 -5.60 -28.97 19.87
CA VAL A 21 -6.71 -28.18 19.31
C VAL A 21 -6.86 -26.84 20.03
N GLU A 22 -6.71 -26.81 21.36
CA GLU A 22 -6.78 -25.56 22.12
C GLU A 22 -5.61 -24.61 21.79
N GLU A 23 -4.39 -25.15 21.66
CA GLU A 23 -3.20 -24.39 21.26
C GLU A 23 -3.32 -23.85 19.82
N LEU A 24 -3.82 -24.67 18.89
CA LEU A 24 -4.13 -24.23 17.53
C LEU A 24 -5.19 -23.13 17.53
N GLY A 25 -6.24 -23.25 18.35
CA GLY A 25 -7.26 -22.22 18.51
C GLY A 25 -6.67 -20.88 18.97
N LYS A 26 -5.74 -20.91 19.94
CA LYS A 26 -5.03 -19.71 20.40
C LYS A 26 -4.17 -19.09 19.30
N ARG A 27 -3.38 -19.89 18.58
CA ARG A 27 -2.55 -19.41 17.46
C ARG A 27 -3.40 -18.81 16.33
N VAL A 28 -4.54 -19.41 16.01
CA VAL A 28 -5.48 -18.85 15.01
C VAL A 28 -6.02 -17.51 15.48
N GLN A 29 -6.36 -17.37 16.76
CA GLN A 29 -6.84 -16.10 17.32
C GLN A 29 -5.76 -15.00 17.26
N GLU A 30 -4.51 -15.33 17.58
CA GLU A 30 -3.38 -14.41 17.46
C GLU A 30 -3.18 -13.95 16.01
N LEU A 31 -3.17 -14.88 15.05
CA LEU A 31 -3.06 -14.56 13.62
C LEU A 31 -4.21 -13.67 13.13
N GLN A 32 -5.43 -13.89 13.62
CA GLN A 32 -6.58 -13.04 13.29
C GLN A 32 -6.40 -11.61 13.82
N ASN A 33 -5.87 -11.45 15.02
CA ASN A 33 -5.60 -10.14 15.60
C ASN A 33 -4.51 -9.39 14.82
N ASP A 34 -3.43 -10.09 14.47
CA ASP A 34 -2.36 -9.53 13.64
C ASP A 34 -2.87 -9.11 12.27
N LEU A 35 -3.65 -9.97 11.61
CA LEU A 35 -4.29 -9.64 10.33
C LEU A 35 -5.22 -8.43 10.43
N ALA A 36 -5.97 -8.30 11.53
CA ALA A 36 -6.81 -7.12 11.76
C ALA A 36 -5.95 -5.85 11.92
N GLY A 37 -4.82 -5.95 12.63
CA GLY A 37 -3.83 -4.88 12.75
C GLY A 37 -3.27 -4.44 11.40
N TYR A 38 -2.79 -5.39 10.59
CA TYR A 38 -2.26 -5.11 9.25
C TYR A 38 -3.32 -4.51 8.32
N LYS A 39 -4.55 -5.04 8.30
CA LYS A 39 -5.64 -4.49 7.51
C LYS A 39 -5.93 -3.04 7.89
N LYS A 40 -5.88 -2.70 9.18
CA LYS A 40 -6.07 -1.32 9.63
C LYS A 40 -4.95 -0.41 9.16
N ALA A 41 -3.69 -0.84 9.29
CA ALA A 41 -2.53 -0.05 8.84
C ALA A 41 -2.53 0.18 7.32
N MET A 42 -2.93 -0.84 6.54
CA MET A 42 -3.01 -0.77 5.08
C MET A 42 -4.03 0.25 4.57
N LYS A 43 -5.10 0.55 5.33
CA LYS A 43 -6.09 1.55 4.92
C LYS A 43 -5.50 2.95 4.75
N SER A 44 -4.54 3.32 5.60
CA SER A 44 -3.86 4.62 5.56
C SER A 44 -2.52 4.58 4.83
N ALA A 45 -2.11 3.42 4.31
CA ALA A 45 -0.87 3.28 3.59
C ALA A 45 -0.98 3.89 2.19
N VAL A 46 0.08 4.58 1.75
CA VAL A 46 0.19 5.02 0.35
C VAL A 46 0.32 3.77 -0.51
N THR A 47 -0.73 3.48 -1.27
CA THR A 47 -0.83 2.29 -2.13
C THR A 47 -0.97 2.66 -3.60
N LYS A 48 -1.26 3.93 -3.88
CA LYS A 48 -1.51 4.48 -5.21
C LYS A 48 -0.55 5.62 -5.46
N VAL A 49 0.31 5.45 -6.46
CA VAL A 49 1.36 6.43 -6.80
C VAL A 49 1.32 6.71 -8.29
N GLY A 50 1.35 7.99 -8.64
CA GLY A 50 1.38 8.45 -10.03
C GLY A 50 2.37 9.60 -10.18
N ILE A 51 3.18 9.56 -11.24
CA ILE A 51 4.17 10.59 -11.54
C ILE A 51 4.00 11.12 -12.96
N VAL A 52 4.11 12.43 -13.10
CA VAL A 52 4.15 13.14 -14.38
C VAL A 52 5.39 14.02 -14.37
N ARG A 53 6.21 13.91 -15.42
CA ARG A 53 7.34 14.82 -15.64
C ARG A 53 6.95 15.80 -16.74
N PHE A 54 7.33 17.05 -16.57
CA PHE A 54 6.98 18.11 -17.49
C PHE A 54 8.06 19.19 -17.54
N ASN A 55 7.97 20.05 -18.55
CA ASN A 55 8.78 21.24 -18.67
C ASN A 55 7.88 22.49 -18.63
N PRO A 56 7.87 23.26 -17.53
CA PRO A 56 7.06 24.47 -17.41
C PRO A 56 7.54 25.62 -18.32
N PHE A 57 8.76 25.53 -18.87
CA PHE A 57 9.34 26.54 -19.76
C PHE A 57 9.89 25.87 -21.02
N HIS A 58 9.07 25.82 -22.08
CA HIS A 58 9.39 25.16 -23.35
C HIS A 58 10.73 25.59 -24.01
N GLU A 59 11.30 26.73 -23.65
CA GLU A 59 12.51 27.28 -24.29
C GLU A 59 13.84 26.95 -23.58
N ILE A 60 13.82 26.45 -22.33
CA ILE A 60 15.03 26.14 -21.56
C ILE A 60 14.96 24.68 -21.13
N GLY A 61 15.70 23.83 -21.83
CA GLY A 61 15.59 22.37 -21.70
C GLY A 61 15.95 21.83 -20.31
N SER A 62 14.96 21.24 -19.63
CA SER A 62 14.96 19.83 -19.16
C SER A 62 13.59 19.48 -18.55
N ASP A 63 13.14 18.22 -18.67
CA ASP A 63 11.91 17.72 -18.00
C ASP A 63 12.19 17.41 -16.51
N GLN A 64 12.77 18.37 -15.80
CA GLN A 64 13.13 18.23 -14.38
C GLN A 64 11.99 18.60 -13.43
N SER A 65 10.92 19.24 -13.93
CA SER A 65 9.71 19.46 -13.14
C SER A 65 8.87 18.19 -13.08
N PHE A 66 8.17 17.99 -11.97
CA PHE A 66 7.32 16.82 -11.79
C PHE A 66 6.13 17.09 -10.88
N SER A 67 5.08 16.30 -11.08
CA SER A 67 3.94 16.16 -10.17
C SER A 67 3.86 14.70 -9.72
N LEU A 68 3.82 14.48 -8.41
CA LEU A 68 3.77 13.17 -7.77
C LEU A 68 2.52 13.09 -6.89
N ALA A 69 1.58 12.24 -7.26
CA ALA A 69 0.41 11.93 -6.43
C ALA A 69 0.70 10.69 -5.57
N CYS A 70 0.50 10.81 -4.27
CA CYS A 70 0.64 9.75 -3.28
C CYS A 70 -0.70 9.59 -2.55
N LEU A 71 -1.38 8.48 -2.79
CA LEU A 71 -2.74 8.23 -2.34
C LEU A 71 -2.88 6.87 -1.64
N ASP A 72 -3.80 6.80 -0.69
CA ASP A 72 -4.30 5.56 -0.11
C ASP A 72 -5.37 4.88 -1.01
N GLN A 73 -5.94 3.77 -0.54
CA GLN A 73 -6.97 3.04 -1.29
C GLN A 73 -8.25 3.88 -1.52
N GLU A 74 -8.57 4.76 -0.58
CA GLU A 74 -9.73 5.67 -0.60
C GLU A 74 -9.43 7.00 -1.33
N LYS A 75 -8.26 7.11 -1.98
CA LYS A 75 -7.80 8.29 -2.72
C LYS A 75 -7.56 9.51 -1.81
N ASN A 76 -7.29 9.31 -0.53
CA ASN A 76 -6.79 10.37 0.35
C ASN A 76 -5.27 10.41 0.31
N GLY A 77 -4.69 11.59 0.46
CA GLY A 77 -3.25 11.75 0.47
C GLY A 77 -2.85 13.16 0.04
N PHE A 78 -1.88 13.26 -0.87
CA PHE A 78 -1.40 14.54 -1.37
C PHE A 78 -0.84 14.43 -2.78
N VAL A 79 -0.76 15.57 -3.46
CA VAL A 79 0.06 15.75 -4.65
C VAL A 79 1.21 16.71 -4.34
N LEU A 80 2.42 16.31 -4.73
CA LEU A 80 3.66 17.06 -4.58
C LEU A 80 4.13 17.51 -5.96
N THR A 81 4.29 18.81 -6.15
CA THR A 81 4.68 19.39 -7.43
C THR A 81 5.98 20.15 -7.26
N SER A 82 6.96 19.84 -8.09
CA SER A 82 8.24 20.52 -8.17
C SER A 82 8.33 21.26 -9.50
N HIS A 83 8.45 22.58 -9.44
CA HIS A 83 8.76 23.43 -10.58
C HIS A 83 10.25 23.75 -10.55
N TYR A 84 10.99 23.16 -11.47
CA TYR A 84 12.40 23.43 -11.66
C TYR A 84 12.59 24.68 -12.52
N LEU A 85 13.30 25.66 -11.98
CA LEU A 85 13.84 26.80 -12.70
C LEU A 85 15.36 26.75 -12.61
N LYS A 86 16.04 27.36 -13.59
CA LYS A 86 17.50 27.36 -13.71
C LYS A 86 18.23 27.71 -12.40
N ASP A 87 17.70 28.67 -11.64
CA ASP A 87 18.34 29.19 -10.44
C ASP A 87 17.64 28.77 -9.13
N HIS A 88 16.45 28.16 -9.20
CA HIS A 88 15.71 27.77 -8.01
C HIS A 88 14.65 26.70 -8.32
N ASN A 89 14.36 25.85 -7.33
CA ASN A 89 13.27 24.89 -7.40
C ASN A 89 12.20 25.28 -6.39
N ARG A 90 10.93 25.28 -6.81
CA ARG A 90 9.79 25.49 -5.91
C ARG A 90 9.00 24.19 -5.80
N VAL A 91 8.80 23.75 -4.57
CA VAL A 91 8.06 22.53 -4.27
C VAL A 91 6.80 22.88 -3.49
N TYR A 92 5.66 22.39 -3.94
CA TYR A 92 4.35 22.62 -3.34
C TYR A 92 3.68 21.28 -3.06
N ALA A 93 2.95 21.20 -1.96
CA ALA A 93 2.12 20.06 -1.64
C ALA A 93 0.66 20.51 -1.47
N LYS A 94 -0.27 19.82 -2.14
CA LYS A 94 -1.70 20.05 -1.99
C LYS A 94 -2.33 18.78 -1.40
N PRO A 95 -3.10 18.88 -0.31
CA PRO A 95 -3.79 17.74 0.25
C PRO A 95 -4.91 17.28 -0.70
N LEU A 96 -5.16 15.98 -0.69
CA LEU A 96 -6.22 15.32 -1.44
C LEU A 96 -7.11 14.53 -0.49
N LYS A 97 -8.42 14.73 -0.65
CA LYS A 97 -9.47 13.94 0.00
C LYS A 97 -10.36 13.36 -1.08
N GLU A 98 -10.50 12.04 -1.10
CA GLU A 98 -11.25 11.33 -2.14
C GLU A 98 -10.84 11.72 -3.58
N GLY A 99 -9.56 12.00 -3.79
CA GLY A 99 -8.99 12.41 -5.08
C GLY A 99 -9.23 13.87 -5.46
N LYS A 100 -9.78 14.70 -4.57
CA LYS A 100 -10.05 16.13 -4.78
C LYS A 100 -9.23 16.99 -3.84
N SER A 101 -8.85 18.19 -4.28
CA SER A 101 -8.19 19.18 -3.44
C SER A 101 -9.10 20.39 -3.25
N GLU A 102 -8.99 21.04 -2.09
CA GLU A 102 -9.58 22.37 -1.85
C GLU A 102 -8.86 23.46 -2.65
N TYR A 103 -7.61 23.20 -3.06
CA TYR A 103 -6.80 24.09 -3.87
C TYR A 103 -6.96 23.76 -5.36
N SER A 104 -6.87 24.79 -6.21
CA SER A 104 -6.87 24.58 -7.66
C SER A 104 -5.69 23.71 -8.09
N LEU A 105 -5.99 22.67 -8.86
CA LEU A 105 -5.00 21.74 -9.42
C LEU A 105 -4.62 22.15 -10.84
N SER A 106 -3.33 22.09 -11.14
CA SER A 106 -2.77 22.15 -12.50
C SER A 106 -3.13 20.90 -13.31
N GLU A 107 -2.96 20.95 -14.62
CA GLU A 107 -3.23 19.80 -15.49
C GLU A 107 -2.28 18.64 -15.19
N GLU A 108 -1.01 18.93 -14.89
CA GLU A 108 0.00 17.94 -14.54
C GLU A 108 -0.30 17.27 -13.20
N GLU A 109 -0.82 18.01 -12.22
CA GLU A 109 -1.29 17.44 -10.95
C GLU A 109 -2.51 16.54 -11.15
N LYS A 110 -3.48 16.96 -11.97
CA LYS A 110 -4.66 16.14 -12.30
C LYS A 110 -4.24 14.85 -13.01
N GLU A 111 -3.31 14.94 -13.95
CA GLU A 111 -2.78 13.78 -14.66
C GLU A 111 -2.03 12.83 -13.71
N ALA A 112 -1.23 13.35 -12.77
CA ALA A 112 -0.54 12.53 -11.77
C ALA A 112 -1.55 11.78 -10.88
N ILE A 113 -2.62 12.45 -10.45
CA ILE A 113 -3.72 11.84 -9.69
C ILE A 113 -4.43 10.76 -10.53
N ALA A 114 -4.72 11.06 -11.80
CA ALA A 114 -5.32 10.10 -12.72
C ALA A 114 -4.46 8.84 -12.83
N LYS A 115 -3.15 8.98 -13.13
CA LYS A 115 -2.19 7.87 -13.19
C LYS A 115 -2.13 7.05 -11.91
N ALA A 116 -2.15 7.71 -10.74
CA ALA A 116 -2.18 7.02 -9.46
C ALA A 116 -3.44 6.15 -9.28
N THR A 117 -4.56 6.55 -9.87
CA THR A 117 -5.84 5.83 -9.78
C THR A 117 -6.12 4.87 -10.94
N THR A 118 -5.41 4.98 -12.07
CA THR A 118 -5.60 4.10 -13.25
C THR A 118 -4.87 2.76 -13.08
N ASN A 119 -3.82 2.68 -12.27
CA ASN A 119 -3.09 1.44 -11.97
C ASN A 119 -3.88 0.40 -11.14
N ASP A 120 -5.19 0.59 -10.94
CA ASP A 120 -6.11 -0.36 -10.29
C ASP A 120 -6.74 -1.38 -11.27
N GLN A 121 -6.22 -1.51 -12.51
CA GLN A 121 -6.66 -2.54 -13.48
C GLN A 121 -5.76 -3.77 -13.51
#